data_AF-A0A0D0BEX1-F1
#
_entry.id   AF-A0A0D0BEX1-F1
#
_cell.length_a   1.000
_cell.length_b   1.000
_cell.length_c   1.000
_cell.angle_alpha   90.00
_cell.angle_beta   90.00
_cell.angle_gamma   90.00
#
_symmetry.space_group_name_H-M   'P 1'
#
loop_
_entity.id
_entity.type
_entity.pdbx_description
1 polymer ?
#
loop_
_entity_poly.entity_id
_entity_poly.type
_entity_poly.pdbx_seq_one_letter_code
_entity_poly.pdbx_strand_id
1 'polypeptide(L)'
;RVENYSKDLNRAITTIRGSGLNPLFPRKLWKSVLRDEFIKLSELTTLTKQAPTKKIDNQNAWQRAWQATADAIVFAFPSHRSEVSAYKKHIQKLFDRRVEALHPNILLYNKAFCQLVRLRSDLLFNKFNNAEGKELHATYLTPSSTLYAQLS
;
A
#
# COMPACT_ATOMS: atom_id res chain seq x y z
N ARG A 1 -17.59 16.77 -6.28
CA ARG A 1 -17.22 16.64 -7.71
C ARG A 1 -16.15 15.55 -7.77
N VAL A 2 -16.47 14.34 -8.26
CA VAL A 2 -15.46 13.29 -8.46
C VAL A 2 -14.65 13.72 -9.68
N GLU A 3 -13.47 14.30 -9.47
CA GLU A 3 -12.60 14.66 -10.58
C GLU A 3 -12.08 13.37 -11.20
N ASN A 4 -12.60 13.07 -12.40
CA ASN A 4 -12.24 11.87 -13.13
C ASN A 4 -10.84 12.06 -13.75
N TYR A 5 -9.81 12.00 -12.90
CA TYR A 5 -8.39 12.17 -13.26
C TYR A 5 -7.90 11.14 -14.30
N SER A 6 -8.68 10.08 -14.55
CA SER A 6 -8.39 9.05 -15.55
C SER A 6 -8.46 9.56 -17.00
N LYS A 7 -9.23 10.61 -17.28
CA LYS A 7 -9.44 11.10 -18.66
C LYS A 7 -8.28 11.94 -19.21
N ASP A 8 -7.52 12.60 -18.32
CA ASP A 8 -6.35 13.38 -18.70
C ASP A 8 -5.34 13.43 -17.54
N LEU A 9 -4.52 12.38 -17.46
CA LEU A 9 -3.51 12.19 -16.43
C LEU A 9 -2.49 13.33 -16.38
N ASN A 10 -2.14 13.92 -17.53
CA ASN A 10 -1.15 15.00 -17.59
C ASN A 10 -1.73 16.30 -17.03
N ARG A 11 -3.00 16.59 -17.35
CA ARG A 11 -3.73 17.71 -16.77
C ARG A 11 -3.97 17.50 -15.29
N ALA A 12 -4.37 16.29 -14.87
CA ALA A 12 -4.51 15.93 -13.45
C ALA A 12 -3.21 16.18 -12.67
N ILE A 13 -2.07 15.69 -13.16
CA ILE A 13 -0.75 15.95 -12.54
C ILE A 13 -0.45 17.44 -12.49
N THR A 14 -0.78 18.21 -13.52
CA THR A 14 -0.55 19.66 -13.57
C THR A 14 -1.42 20.40 -12.56
N THR A 15 -2.70 20.01 -12.41
CA THR A 15 -3.61 20.56 -11.40
C THR A 15 -3.16 20.24 -9.98
N ILE A 16 -2.76 18.99 -9.72
CA ILE A 16 -2.21 18.58 -8.41
C ILE A 16 -0.95 19.40 -8.09
N ARG A 17 -0.07 19.60 -9.08
CA ARG A 17 1.16 20.42 -8.93
C ARG A 17 0.87 21.89 -8.68
N GLY A 18 -0.16 22.45 -9.34
CA GLY A 18 -0.54 23.86 -9.18
C GLY A 18 -1.25 24.15 -7.87
N SER A 19 -1.83 23.14 -7.21
CA SER A 19 -2.63 23.32 -5.98
C SER A 19 -1.81 23.72 -4.75
N GLY A 20 -0.52 23.36 -4.70
CA GLY A 20 0.34 23.56 -3.51
C GLY A 20 -0.07 22.74 -2.28
N LEU A 21 -1.15 21.96 -2.35
CA LEU A 21 -1.71 21.15 -1.26
C LEU A 21 -1.38 19.66 -1.40
N ASN A 22 -0.49 19.30 -2.32
CA ASN A 22 -0.18 17.90 -2.60
C ASN A 22 0.67 17.29 -1.45
N PRO A 23 0.34 16.09 -0.98
CA PRO A 23 1.12 15.42 0.04
C PRO A 23 2.55 15.14 -0.46
N LEU A 24 3.49 15.03 0.48
CA LEU A 24 4.88 14.63 0.22
C LEU A 24 4.89 13.20 -0.36
N PHE A 25 4.87 13.11 -1.69
CA PHE A 25 4.75 11.87 -2.43
C PHE A 25 5.59 11.91 -3.72
N PRO A 26 6.36 10.84 -4.08
CA PRO A 26 7.29 10.91 -5.20
C PRO A 26 6.58 11.16 -6.52
N ARG A 27 7.13 12.09 -7.29
CA ARG A 27 6.55 12.55 -8.57
C ARG A 27 6.24 11.41 -9.54
N LYS A 28 7.12 10.41 -9.61
CA LYS A 28 7.00 9.27 -10.54
C LYS A 28 5.80 8.36 -10.22
N LEU A 29 5.32 8.38 -8.98
CA LEU A 29 4.29 7.45 -8.48
C LEU A 29 2.88 8.04 -8.57
N TRP A 30 2.73 9.35 -8.81
CA TRP A 30 1.42 10.00 -8.95
C TRP A 30 0.61 9.45 -10.12
N LYS A 31 1.28 9.03 -11.21
CA LYS A 31 0.60 8.36 -12.32
C LYS A 31 -0.08 7.07 -11.86
N SER A 32 0.59 6.29 -11.02
CA SER A 32 0.00 5.06 -10.47
C SER A 32 -1.18 5.39 -9.56
N VAL A 33 -1.03 6.37 -8.66
CA VAL A 33 -2.14 6.83 -7.80
C VAL A 33 -3.35 7.26 -8.61
N LEU A 34 -3.16 8.11 -9.63
CA LEU A 34 -4.27 8.65 -10.42
C LEU A 34 -4.95 7.62 -11.33
N ARG A 35 -4.27 6.49 -11.58
CA ARG A 35 -4.84 5.34 -12.28
C ARG A 35 -5.49 4.33 -11.34
N ASP A 36 -5.49 4.63 -10.04
CA ASP A 36 -5.86 3.67 -8.99
C ASP A 36 -5.00 2.38 -9.05
N GLU A 37 -3.75 2.53 -9.51
CA GLU A 37 -2.76 1.46 -9.58
C GLU A 37 -1.92 1.40 -8.30
N PHE A 38 -1.57 0.19 -7.86
CA PHE A 38 -0.67 -0.01 -6.72
C PHE A 38 0.67 0.71 -6.89
N ILE A 39 1.00 1.50 -5.87
CA ILE A 39 2.30 2.13 -5.70
C ILE A 39 3.26 1.08 -5.14
N LYS A 40 4.33 0.78 -5.88
CA LYS A 40 5.40 -0.06 -5.36
C LYS A 40 6.04 0.65 -4.14
N LEU A 41 5.66 0.23 -2.93
CA LEU A 41 6.08 0.89 -1.69
C LEU A 41 7.61 1.00 -1.55
N SER A 42 8.38 0.09 -2.16
CA SER A 42 9.85 0.19 -2.21
C SER A 42 10.36 1.46 -2.90
N GLU A 43 9.57 2.09 -3.77
CA GLU A 43 9.90 3.35 -4.46
C GLU A 43 9.61 4.60 -3.59
N LEU A 44 8.88 4.45 -2.47
CA LEU A 44 8.61 5.52 -1.49
C LEU A 44 9.75 5.78 -0.53
N THR A 45 10.81 4.97 -0.59
CA THR A 45 12.04 5.11 0.22
C THR A 45 12.79 6.43 -0.04
N THR A 46 12.41 7.18 -1.09
CA THR A 46 12.98 8.49 -1.43
C THR A 46 12.37 9.68 -0.66
N LEU A 47 11.32 9.45 0.15
CA LEU A 47 10.62 10.52 0.88
C LEU A 47 11.29 10.92 2.21
N THR A 48 12.17 10.08 2.75
CA THR A 48 12.94 10.40 3.96
C THR A 48 14.31 10.92 3.53
N LYS A 49 14.79 12.05 4.07
CA LYS A 49 16.16 12.58 3.90
C LYS A 49 17.29 11.60 4.35
N GLN A 50 16.95 10.38 4.71
CA GLN A 50 17.89 9.31 4.96
C GLN A 50 18.33 8.74 3.60
N ALA A 51 19.64 8.56 3.42
CA ALA A 51 20.23 7.97 2.21
C ALA A 51 19.39 6.78 1.73
N PRO A 52 19.24 6.54 0.40
CA PRO A 52 18.32 5.55 -0.16
C PRO A 52 18.65 4.16 0.40
N THR A 53 18.05 3.83 1.53
CA THR A 53 18.31 2.57 2.23
C THR A 53 17.31 1.61 1.63
N LYS A 54 17.90 0.67 0.90
CA LYS A 54 17.29 -0.38 0.11
C LYS A 54 16.26 -1.13 0.98
N LYS A 55 15.02 -1.30 0.47
CA LYS A 55 13.97 -2.21 0.96
C LYS A 55 13.19 -1.71 2.18
N ILE A 56 11.86 -1.85 2.13
CA ILE A 56 11.01 -1.83 3.33
C ILE A 56 11.20 -3.19 3.98
N ASP A 57 11.90 -3.22 5.11
CA ASP A 57 12.29 -4.44 5.82
C ASP A 57 11.73 -4.52 7.24
N ASN A 58 11.15 -3.43 7.75
CA ASN A 58 10.61 -3.35 9.11
C ASN A 58 9.27 -2.60 9.20
N GLN A 59 8.58 -2.75 10.33
CA GLN A 59 7.27 -2.15 10.63
C GLN A 59 7.28 -0.62 10.48
N ASN A 60 8.31 0.08 11.00
CA ASN A 60 8.38 1.54 10.96
C ASN A 60 8.53 2.07 9.53
N ALA A 61 9.38 1.44 8.73
CA ALA A 61 9.54 1.74 7.31
C ALA A 61 8.24 1.51 6.54
N TRP A 62 7.55 0.40 6.83
CA TRP A 62 6.25 0.10 6.24
C TRP A 62 5.20 1.15 6.62
N GLN A 63 5.11 1.53 7.90
CA GLN A 63 4.12 2.50 8.39
C GLN A 63 4.29 3.87 7.73
N ARG A 64 5.53 4.34 7.56
CA ARG A 64 5.82 5.61 6.86
C ARG A 64 5.44 5.53 5.38
N ALA A 65 5.83 4.45 4.71
CA ALA A 65 5.51 4.24 3.30
C ALA A 65 3.99 4.14 3.08
N TRP A 66 3.29 3.34 3.88
CA TRP A 66 1.85 3.20 3.79
C TRP A 66 1.10 4.50 4.11
N GLN A 67 1.58 5.30 5.07
CA GLN A 67 0.97 6.61 5.34
C GLN A 67 1.05 7.53 4.12
N ALA A 68 2.23 7.63 3.47
CA ALA A 68 2.38 8.42 2.26
C ALA A 68 1.48 7.92 1.11
N THR A 69 1.38 6.60 0.95
CA THR A 69 0.43 5.97 0.00
C THR A 69 -1.02 6.32 0.33
N ALA A 70 -1.42 6.20 1.58
CA ALA A 70 -2.77 6.46 2.04
C ALA A 70 -3.16 7.92 1.80
N ASP A 71 -2.26 8.86 2.12
CA ASP A 71 -2.49 10.28 1.91
C ASP A 71 -2.66 10.60 0.42
N ALA A 72 -1.85 9.98 -0.45
CA ALA A 72 -1.98 10.15 -1.90
C ALA A 72 -3.29 9.56 -2.45
N ILE A 73 -3.67 8.34 -2.02
CA ILE A 73 -4.93 7.70 -2.42
C ILE A 73 -6.11 8.53 -1.96
N VAL A 74 -6.14 8.98 -0.71
CA VAL A 74 -7.26 9.77 -0.16
C VAL A 74 -7.32 11.16 -0.78
N PHE A 75 -6.19 11.73 -1.16
CA PHE A 75 -6.15 12.99 -1.89
C PHE A 75 -6.77 12.85 -3.30
N ALA A 76 -6.41 11.79 -4.04
CA ALA A 76 -6.97 11.54 -5.37
C ALA A 76 -8.42 11.03 -5.34
N PHE A 77 -8.73 10.17 -4.37
CA PHE A 77 -10.02 9.49 -4.21
C PHE A 77 -10.50 9.57 -2.74
N PRO A 78 -11.13 10.68 -2.33
CA PRO A 78 -11.56 10.89 -0.94
C PRO A 78 -12.48 9.79 -0.39
N SER A 79 -13.24 9.11 -1.25
CA SER A 79 -14.12 7.99 -0.89
C SER A 79 -13.39 6.77 -0.33
N HIS A 80 -12.10 6.59 -0.63
CA HIS A 80 -11.31 5.42 -0.20
C HIS A 80 -10.73 5.57 1.23
N ARG A 81 -10.99 6.69 1.92
CA ARG A 81 -10.43 6.96 3.26
C ARG A 81 -10.75 5.86 4.28
N SER A 82 -12.01 5.44 4.34
CA SER A 82 -12.46 4.41 5.31
C SER A 82 -11.77 3.07 5.03
N GLU A 83 -11.65 2.74 3.76
CA GLU A 83 -11.08 1.50 3.25
C GLU A 83 -9.57 1.39 3.53
N VAL A 84 -8.81 2.40 3.13
CA VAL A 84 -7.36 2.47 3.34
C VAL A 84 -7.02 2.52 4.83
N SER A 85 -7.84 3.20 5.64
CA SER A 85 -7.69 3.22 7.10
C SER A 85 -7.93 1.85 7.73
N ALA A 86 -8.96 1.13 7.28
CA ALA A 86 -9.26 -0.22 7.76
C ALA A 86 -8.12 -1.20 7.45
N TYR A 87 -7.55 -1.14 6.25
CA TYR A 87 -6.42 -1.98 5.86
C TYR A 87 -5.14 -1.63 6.63
N LYS A 88 -4.85 -0.34 6.86
CA LYS A 88 -3.74 0.08 7.73
C LYS A 88 -3.81 -0.60 9.10
N LYS A 89 -4.99 -0.54 9.74
CA LYS A 89 -5.24 -1.15 11.05
C LYS A 89 -5.08 -2.67 11.02
N HIS A 90 -5.49 -3.32 9.92
CA HIS A 90 -5.32 -4.77 9.73
C HIS A 90 -3.84 -5.17 9.74
N ILE A 91 -3.02 -4.53 8.90
CA ILE A 91 -1.59 -4.85 8.84
C ILE A 91 -0.85 -4.48 10.13
N GLN A 92 -1.21 -3.36 10.77
CA GLN A 92 -0.64 -2.99 12.09
C GLN A 92 -0.92 -4.07 13.14
N LYS A 93 -2.16 -4.58 13.23
CA LYS A 93 -2.49 -5.69 14.14
C LYS A 93 -1.68 -6.96 13.85
N LEU A 94 -1.30 -7.20 12.59
CA LEU A 94 -0.45 -8.35 12.26
C LEU A 94 0.97 -8.17 12.80
N PHE A 95 1.54 -6.97 12.69
CA PHE A 95 2.84 -6.64 13.27
C PHE A 95 2.81 -6.75 14.81
N ASP A 96 1.80 -6.17 15.45
CA ASP A 96 1.69 -6.12 16.91
C ASP A 96 1.51 -7.52 17.55
N ARG A 97 0.92 -8.48 16.82
CA ARG A 97 0.61 -9.83 17.32
C ARG A 97 1.72 -10.85 17.05
N ARG A 98 2.72 -10.53 16.23
CA ARG A 98 3.73 -11.49 15.76
C ARG A 98 5.12 -11.02 16.15
N VAL A 99 5.95 -11.98 16.52
CA VAL A 99 7.38 -11.73 16.78
C VAL A 99 8.08 -11.17 15.55
N GLU A 100 9.11 -10.35 15.76
CA GLU A 100 9.82 -9.64 14.68
C GLU A 100 10.38 -10.57 13.59
N ALA A 101 10.78 -11.79 13.96
CA ALA A 101 11.23 -12.81 13.01
C ALA A 101 10.18 -13.13 11.91
N LEU A 102 8.88 -12.91 12.18
CA LEU A 102 7.80 -13.14 11.23
C LEU A 102 7.36 -11.87 10.47
N HIS A 103 7.93 -10.70 10.76
CA HIS A 103 7.63 -9.45 10.06
C HIS A 103 7.89 -9.51 8.55
N PRO A 104 8.93 -10.20 8.04
CA PRO A 104 9.10 -10.39 6.60
C PRO A 104 7.88 -11.03 5.91
N ASN A 105 7.22 -11.99 6.57
CA ASN A 105 6.03 -12.65 6.02
C ASN A 105 4.83 -11.69 5.93
N ILE A 106 4.70 -10.78 6.89
CA ILE A 106 3.68 -9.71 6.87
C ILE A 106 3.91 -8.78 5.67
N LEU A 107 5.17 -8.43 5.40
CA LEU A 107 5.53 -7.60 4.25
C LEU A 107 5.25 -8.30 2.91
N LEU A 108 5.51 -9.61 2.82
CA LEU A 108 5.18 -10.43 1.65
C LEU A 108 3.66 -10.53 1.43
N TYR A 109 2.90 -10.82 2.50
CA TYR A 109 1.44 -10.81 2.48
C TYR A 109 0.89 -9.47 2.00
N ASN A 110 1.35 -8.36 2.59
CA ASN A 110 0.94 -7.01 2.21
C ASN A 110 1.23 -6.74 0.72
N LYS A 111 2.41 -7.13 0.24
CA LYS A 111 2.78 -6.96 -1.17
C LYS A 111 1.83 -7.75 -2.08
N ALA A 112 1.56 -9.02 -1.77
CA ALA A 112 0.68 -9.87 -2.57
C ALA A 112 -0.76 -9.35 -2.57
N PHE A 113 -1.28 -8.93 -1.41
CA PHE A 113 -2.64 -8.39 -1.31
C PHE A 113 -2.80 -7.08 -2.07
N CYS A 114 -1.84 -6.16 -1.97
CA CYS A 114 -1.86 -4.93 -2.76
C CYS A 114 -1.78 -5.20 -4.29
N GLN A 115 -1.04 -6.23 -4.72
CA GLN A 115 -1.02 -6.65 -6.11
C GLN A 115 -2.36 -7.21 -6.57
N LEU A 116 -3.05 -7.97 -5.71
CA LEU A 116 -4.38 -8.49 -5.97
C LEU A 116 -5.41 -7.35 -6.13
N VAL A 117 -5.44 -6.40 -5.18
CA VAL A 117 -6.30 -5.21 -5.25
C VAL A 117 -6.07 -4.44 -6.56
N ARG A 118 -4.82 -4.31 -7.02
CA ARG A 118 -4.53 -3.69 -8.32
C ARG A 118 -5.09 -4.47 -9.51
N LEU A 119 -4.96 -5.79 -9.50
CA LEU A 119 -5.41 -6.63 -10.63
C LEU A 119 -6.94 -6.73 -10.69
N ARG A 120 -7.61 -6.39 -9.59
CA ARG A 120 -9.06 -6.48 -9.44
C ARG A 120 -9.65 -5.14 -9.07
N SER A 121 -10.09 -4.40 -10.08
CA SER A 121 -10.76 -3.10 -9.90
C SER A 121 -12.05 -3.18 -9.07
N ASP A 122 -12.60 -4.37 -8.87
CA ASP A 122 -13.77 -4.63 -8.04
C ASP A 122 -13.41 -4.93 -6.55
N LEU A 123 -12.13 -5.13 -6.24
CA LEU A 123 -11.67 -5.48 -4.91
C LEU A 123 -11.11 -4.27 -4.16
N LEU A 124 -11.71 -3.96 -3.01
CA LEU A 124 -11.26 -2.89 -2.13
C LEU A 124 -10.31 -3.41 -1.03
N PHE A 125 -9.38 -2.58 -0.57
CA PHE A 125 -8.43 -2.85 0.52
C PHE A 125 -9.10 -3.32 1.82
N ASN A 126 -10.32 -2.89 2.13
CA ASN A 126 -11.05 -3.34 3.32
C ASN A 126 -11.65 -4.74 3.19
N LYS A 127 -11.57 -5.36 2.01
CA LYS A 127 -12.07 -6.72 1.74
C LYS A 127 -11.02 -7.80 1.99
N PHE A 128 -10.02 -7.54 2.83
CA PHE A 128 -8.96 -8.50 3.20
C PHE A 128 -9.45 -9.82 3.81
N ASN A 129 -10.73 -9.91 4.20
CA ASN A 129 -11.38 -11.12 4.72
C ASN A 129 -12.18 -11.91 3.66
N ASN A 130 -12.12 -11.54 2.37
CA ASN A 130 -12.69 -12.34 1.28
C ASN A 130 -11.93 -13.66 1.08
N ALA A 131 -12.38 -14.49 0.14
CA ALA A 131 -11.76 -15.80 -0.12
C ALA A 131 -10.28 -15.66 -0.48
N GLU A 132 -9.95 -14.74 -1.38
CA GLU A 132 -8.59 -14.51 -1.88
C GLU A 132 -7.69 -13.92 -0.78
N GLY A 133 -8.20 -12.99 0.03
CA GLY A 133 -7.48 -12.41 1.17
C GLY A 133 -7.20 -13.44 2.27
N LYS A 134 -8.13 -14.37 2.51
CA LYS A 134 -7.95 -15.51 3.41
C LYS A 134 -6.94 -16.51 2.87
N GLU A 135 -6.94 -16.77 1.56
CA GLU A 135 -5.96 -17.63 0.90
C GLU A 135 -4.54 -17.05 1.02
N LEU A 136 -4.37 -15.75 0.75
CA LEU A 136 -3.10 -15.06 0.96
C LEU A 136 -2.68 -15.08 2.43
N HIS A 137 -3.61 -14.90 3.36
CA HIS A 137 -3.33 -15.00 4.80
C HIS A 137 -2.87 -16.42 5.17
N ALA A 138 -3.53 -17.46 4.66
CA ALA A 138 -3.12 -18.84 4.86
C ALA A 138 -1.71 -19.09 4.32
N THR A 139 -1.45 -18.63 3.09
CA THR A 139 -0.19 -18.81 2.37
C THR A 139 1.01 -18.18 3.06
N TYR A 140 0.89 -16.93 3.53
CA TYR A 140 2.05 -16.19 4.07
C TYR A 140 2.12 -16.20 5.60
N LEU A 141 0.99 -16.31 6.29
CA LEU A 141 0.92 -16.03 7.73
C LEU A 141 0.58 -17.25 8.57
N THR A 142 0.31 -18.41 7.97
CA THR A 142 -0.01 -19.64 8.69
C THR A 142 1.20 -20.58 8.72
N PRO A 143 1.57 -21.12 9.90
CA PRO A 143 2.72 -22.01 10.04
C PRO A 143 2.73 -23.26 9.14
N SER A 144 1.55 -23.75 8.79
CA SER A 144 1.38 -24.95 7.97
C SER A 144 1.63 -24.74 6.48
N SER A 145 1.84 -23.51 6.03
CA SER A 145 2.16 -23.22 4.63
C SER A 145 3.62 -23.54 4.32
N THR A 146 3.89 -24.17 3.17
CA THR A 146 5.25 -24.46 2.67
C THR A 146 6.11 -23.20 2.54
N LEU A 147 5.51 -22.02 2.35
CA LEU A 147 6.21 -20.73 2.30
C LEU A 147 6.57 -20.16 3.68
N TYR A 148 5.90 -20.61 4.75
CA TYR A 148 6.22 -20.21 6.12
C TYR A 148 7.53 -20.86 6.60
N ALA A 149 7.77 -22.13 6.20
CA ALA A 149 8.92 -22.93 6.62
C ALA A 149 10.24 -22.60 5.89
N GLN A 150 10.20 -21.87 4.77
CA GLN A 150 11.42 -21.51 4.02
C GLN A 150 12.06 -20.20 4.49
N LEU A 151 11.48 -19.52 5.48
CA LEU A 151 11.90 -18.18 5.94
C LEU A 151 12.07 -18.11 7.47
N SER A 152 11.91 -19.23 8.19
CA SER A 152 12.25 -19.42 9.61
C SER A 152 13.57 -20.15 9.75
#